data_AF-R6NVK6-F1
#
_entry.id   AF-R6NVK6-F1
#
_cell.length_a   1.000
_cell.length_b   1.000
_cell.length_c   1.000
_cell.angle_alpha   90.00
_cell.angle_beta   90.00
_cell.angle_gamma   90.00
#
_symmetry.space_group_name_H-M   'P 1'
#
loop_
_entity.id
_entity.type
_entity.pdbx_description
1 polymer ?
#
loop_
_entity_poly.entity_id
_entity_poly.type
_entity_poly.pdbx_seq_one_letter_code
_entity_poly.pdbx_strand_id
1 'polypeptide(L)' 'MRYQLLVDALDEEPEVEITYFKPDERKSGGEYVTVTGTVKKVDDFERLITMQNGTKIPMDDVLAVDWDFFSNLK' A
#
# COMPACT_ATOMS: atom_id res chain seq x y z
N MET A 1 13.70 3.77 -5.02
CA MET A 1 14.00 2.32 -4.85
C MET A 1 13.15 1.61 -3.78
N ARG A 2 12.12 2.23 -3.14
CA ARG A 2 11.31 1.55 -2.10
C ARG A 2 10.19 0.67 -2.68
N TYR A 3 9.68 0.99 -3.87
CA TYR A 3 8.56 0.28 -4.51
C TYR A 3 8.96 -0.74 -5.59
N GLN A 4 10.24 -0.76 -6.01
CA GLN A 4 10.71 -1.67 -7.05
C GLN A 4 10.58 -3.14 -6.65
N LEU A 5 10.93 -3.47 -5.39
CA LEU A 5 10.71 -4.79 -4.80
C LEU A 5 9.23 -5.21 -4.81
N LEU A 6 8.33 -4.24 -4.66
CA LEU A 6 6.89 -4.47 -4.72
C LEU A 6 6.47 -4.87 -6.14
N VAL A 7 6.98 -4.18 -7.15
CA VAL A 7 6.71 -4.46 -8.57
C VAL A 7 7.24 -5.84 -8.95
N ASP A 8 8.47 -6.15 -8.56
CA ASP A 8 9.12 -7.43 -8.89
C ASP A 8 8.41 -8.62 -8.23
N ALA A 9 7.83 -8.42 -7.05
CA ALA A 9 7.09 -9.44 -6.32
C ALA A 9 5.60 -9.51 -6.69
N LEU A 10 5.06 -8.64 -7.55
CA LEU A 10 3.61 -8.62 -7.87
C LEU A 10 3.11 -9.97 -8.40
N ASP A 11 3.94 -10.70 -9.15
CA ASP A 11 3.60 -12.03 -9.68
C ASP A 11 3.39 -13.08 -8.57
N GLU A 12 3.95 -12.86 -7.37
CA GLU A 12 3.77 -13.70 -6.19
C GLU A 12 2.58 -13.28 -5.33
N GLU A 13 1.82 -12.26 -5.75
CA GLU A 13 0.66 -11.72 -5.03
C GLU A 13 0.99 -11.44 -3.55
N PRO A 14 1.97 -10.57 -3.27
CA PRO A 14 2.52 -10.41 -1.93
C PRO A 14 1.46 -9.76 -1.05
N GLU A 15 1.23 -10.37 0.11
CA GLU A 15 0.39 -9.78 1.15
C GLU A 15 1.19 -8.76 1.93
N VAL A 16 0.71 -7.52 1.95
CA VAL A 16 1.42 -6.38 2.52
C VAL A 16 0.49 -5.62 3.46
N GLU A 17 1.08 -4.96 4.44
CA GLU A 17 0.42 -3.95 5.23
C GLU A 17 0.94 -2.57 4.81
N ILE A 18 0.04 -1.68 4.38
CA ILE A 18 0.35 -0.32 3.97
C ILE A 18 -0.32 0.67 4.91
N THR A 19 0.47 1.53 5.55
CA THR A 19 -0.03 2.68 6.29
C THR A 19 0.11 3.94 5.44
N TYR A 20 -1.00 4.64 5.20
CA TYR A 20 -1.04 5.85 4.39
C TYR A 20 -1.92 6.94 4.99
N PHE A 21 -1.63 8.19 4.65
CA PHE A 21 -2.47 9.32 5.02
C PHE A 21 -3.69 9.41 4.12
N LYS A 22 -4.87 9.45 4.71
CA LYS A 22 -6.14 9.66 4.01
C LYS A 22 -6.65 11.06 4.36
N PRO A 23 -6.65 12.01 3.40
CA PRO A 23 -7.22 13.33 3.61
C PRO A 23 -8.71 13.22 3.97
N ASP A 24 -9.16 13.93 5.01
CA ASP A 24 -10.58 14.06 5.33
C ASP A 24 -11.17 15.21 4.51
N GLU A 25 -12.12 14.90 3.63
CA GLU A 25 -12.78 15.91 2.77
C GLU A 25 -13.54 16.99 3.56
N ARG A 26 -13.78 16.78 4.87
CA ARG A 26 -14.60 17.68 5.71
C ARG A 26 -13.80 18.53 6.71
N LYS A 27 -12.49 18.31 6.87
CA LYS A 27 -11.62 19.11 7.76
C LYS A 27 -10.26 19.37 7.13
N SER A 28 -9.54 20.39 7.62
CA SER A 28 -8.14 20.66 7.26
C SER A 28 -7.14 19.60 7.76
N GLY A 29 -7.57 18.35 7.93
CA GLY A 29 -6.79 17.26 8.50
C GLY A 29 -7.06 15.95 7.76
N GLY A 30 -6.48 14.87 8.26
CA GLY A 30 -6.73 13.53 7.76
C GLY A 30 -6.34 12.51 8.81
N GLU A 31 -6.47 11.24 8.46
CA GLU A 31 -6.15 10.12 9.34
C GLU A 31 -5.10 9.23 8.71
N TYR A 32 -4.28 8.58 9.53
CA TYR A 32 -3.44 7.49 9.05
C TYR A 32 -4.27 6.21 9.06
N VAL A 33 -4.39 5.60 7.89
CA VAL A 33 -5.12 4.35 7.69
C VAL A 33 -4.11 3.26 7.38
N THR A 34 -4.27 2.13 8.05
CA THR A 34 -3.51 0.91 7.74
C THR A 34 -4.42 -0.07 7.02
N VAL A 35 -3.97 -0.58 5.89
CA VAL A 35 -4.67 -1.60 5.10
C VAL A 35 -3.76 -2.80 4.85
N THR A 36 -4.29 -3.99 5.11
CA THR A 36 -3.61 -5.25 4.84
C THR A 36 -4.24 -5.92 3.63
N GLY A 37 -3.42 -6.48 2.75
CA GLY A 37 -3.87 -7.32 1.65
C GLY A 37 -2.89 -7.37 0.49
N THR A 38 -3.34 -7.97 -0.62
CA THR A 38 -2.52 -8.17 -1.81
C THR A 38 -2.48 -6.94 -2.71
N VAL A 39 -1.29 -6.57 -3.18
CA VAL A 39 -1.15 -5.54 -4.21
C VAL A 39 -1.47 -6.09 -5.59
N LYS A 40 -2.37 -5.42 -6.31
CA LYS A 40 -2.79 -5.78 -7.67
C LYS A 40 -1.94 -5.11 -8.74
N LYS A 41 -1.63 -3.83 -8.54
CA LYS A 41 -0.89 -3.02 -9.50
C LYS A 41 -0.15 -1.91 -8.77
N VAL A 42 1.05 -1.61 -9.23
CA VAL A 42 1.82 -0.44 -8.84
C VAL A 42 2.05 0.40 -10.09
N ASP A 43 1.54 1.64 -10.09
CA ASP A 43 1.75 2.60 -11.16
C ASP A 43 2.79 3.63 -10.71
N ASP A 44 4.03 3.49 -11.17
CA ASP A 44 5.13 4.35 -10.76
C ASP A 44 5.05 5.75 -11.41
N PHE A 45 4.34 5.86 -12.55
CA PHE A 45 4.14 7.14 -13.23
C PHE A 45 3.07 7.97 -12.53
N GLU A 46 1.91 7.37 -12.25
CA GLU A 46 0.84 8.01 -11.48
C GLU A 46 1.10 8.02 -9.97
N ARG A 47 2.20 7.37 -9.52
CA ARG A 47 2.58 7.20 -8.11
C ARG A 47 1.43 6.61 -7.29
N LEU A 48 0.83 5.53 -7.80
CA LEU A 48 -0.41 4.95 -7.28
C LEU A 48 -0.30 3.43 -7.07
N ILE A 49 -0.60 2.97 -5.87
CA ILE A 49 -0.71 1.54 -5.56
C ILE A 49 -2.19 1.15 -5.58
N THR A 50 -2.53 0.09 -6.29
CA THR A 50 -3.88 -0.48 -6.32
C THR A 50 -3.87 -1.85 -5.66
N MET A 51 -4.67 -2.01 -4.60
CA MET A 51 -4.89 -3.28 -3.90
C MET A 51 -5.90 -4.15 -4.67
N GLN A 52 -5.89 -5.47 -4.42
CA GLN A 52 -6.84 -6.39 -5.05
C GLN A 52 -8.32 -6.06 -4.76
N ASN A 53 -8.60 -5.54 -3.56
CA ASN A 53 -9.95 -5.09 -3.17
C ASN A 53 -10.39 -3.77 -3.85
N GLY A 54 -9.56 -3.20 -4.73
CA GLY A 54 -9.83 -1.96 -5.45
C GLY A 54 -9.42 -0.68 -4.72
N THR A 55 -8.85 -0.78 -3.50
CA THR A 55 -8.31 0.37 -2.76
C THR A 55 -7.15 0.97 -3.53
N LYS A 56 -7.16 2.30 -3.68
CA LYS A 56 -6.11 3.07 -4.34
C LYS A 56 -5.38 3.91 -3.31
N ILE A 57 -4.06 3.76 -3.26
CA ILE A 57 -3.20 4.37 -2.25
C ILE A 57 -2.15 5.21 -2.98
N PRO A 58 -2.18 6.55 -2.87
CA PRO A 58 -1.13 7.40 -3.43
C PRO A 58 0.19 7.12 -2.72
N MET A 59 1.25 6.85 -3.48
CA MET A 59 2.58 6.58 -2.91
C MET A 59 3.11 7.77 -2.10
N ASP A 60 2.72 8.98 -2.48
CA ASP A 60 3.11 10.21 -1.77
C ASP A 60 2.55 10.29 -0.35
N ASP A 61 1.42 9.62 -0.10
CA ASP A 61 0.77 9.56 1.21
C ASP A 61 1.18 8.31 2.01
N VAL A 62 1.99 7.40 1.43
CA VAL A 62 2.44 6.18 2.11
C VAL A 62 3.50 6.51 3.15
N LEU A 63 3.20 6.18 4.40
CA LEU A 63 4.12 6.28 5.53
C LEU A 63 5.02 5.04 5.62
N ALA A 64 4.39 3.86 5.62
CA ALA A 64 5.07 2.59 5.81
C ALA A 64 4.46 1.50 4.92
N VAL A 65 5.30 0.55 4.53
CA VAL A 65 4.88 -0.70 3.92
C VAL A 65 5.65 -1.83 4.58
N ASP A 66 4.92 -2.78 5.13
CA ASP A 66 5.43 -3.94 5.84
C ASP A 66 5.01 -5.23 5.12
N TRP A 67 5.98 -6.11 4.90
CA TRP A 67 5.83 -7.36 4.13
C TRP A 67 5.77 -8.60 5.03
N ASP A 68 6.04 -8.41 6.33
CA ASP A 68 6.37 -9.48 7.26
C ASP A 68 5.14 -9.96 8.07
N PHE A 69 3.92 -9.71 7.57
CA PHE A 69 2.70 -10.02 8.31
C PHE A 69 2.49 -11.52 8.56
N PHE A 70 3.02 -12.38 7.69
CA PHE A 70 2.82 -13.83 7.77
C PHE A 70 4.02 -14.63 8.29
N SER A 71 5.14 -14.01 8.65
CA SER A 71 6.30 -14.75 9.17
C SER A 71 6.09 -15.35 10.56
N ASN A 72 4.99 -15.02 11.25
CA ASN A 72 4.65 -15.53 12.57
C ASN A 72 3.48 -16.54 12.61
N LEU A 73 2.94 -16.98 11.47
CA LEU A 73 1.96 -18.07 11.43
C LEU A 73 2.65 -19.38 10.98
N LYS A 74 3.50 -19.95 11.83
CA LYS A 74 4.01 -21.32 11.71
C LYS A 74 3.71 -22.13 12.97
#